data_AF-A0A3B8XPH1-F1
#
_entry.id   AF-A0A3B8XPH1-F1
#
_cell.length_a   1.000
_cell.length_b   1.000
_cell.length_c   1.000
_cell.angle_alpha   90.00
_cell.angle_beta   90.00
_cell.angle_gamma   90.00
#
_symmetry.space_group_name_H-M   'P 1'
#
loop_
_entity.id
_entity.type
_entity.pdbx_description
1 polymer ?
#
loop_
_entity_poly.entity_id
_entity_poly.type
_entity_poly.pdbx_seq_one_letter_code
_entity_poly.pdbx_strand_id
1 'polypeptide(L)'
;LSERRLTELKRGQLRWNGRSSGWELFIPSAAFKNANSSYFGSKPFQLLLPDLGGLYEAIDAYVRRHRPRLLRQASDPGTFFVKTV
;
A
#
# COMPACT_ATOMS: atom_id res chain seq x y z
N LEU A 1 -4.27 5.06 -6.60
CA LEU A 1 -5.75 5.16 -6.56
C LEU A 1 -6.12 6.33 -5.67
N SER A 2 -7.25 7.01 -5.89
CA SER A 2 -7.72 8.04 -4.94
C SER A 2 -8.17 7.39 -3.63
N GLU A 3 -8.09 8.13 -2.52
CA GLU A 3 -8.53 7.63 -1.21
C GLU A 3 -10.00 7.23 -1.21
N ARG A 4 -10.86 8.02 -1.89
CA ARG A 4 -12.26 7.66 -2.12
C ARG A 4 -12.40 6.28 -2.78
N ARG A 5 -11.63 6.02 -3.84
CA ARG A 5 -11.70 4.73 -4.55
C ARG A 5 -11.19 3.58 -3.69
N LEU A 6 -10.16 3.82 -2.89
CA LEU A 6 -9.68 2.83 -1.91
C LEU A 6 -10.74 2.49 -0.87
N THR A 7 -11.47 3.49 -0.37
CA THR A 7 -12.59 3.30 0.57
C THR A 7 -13.72 2.47 -0.06
N GLU A 8 -14.16 2.81 -1.27
CA GLU A 8 -15.20 2.07 -2.01
C GLU A 8 -14.81 0.59 -2.19
N LEU A 9 -13.54 0.34 -2.52
CA LEU A 9 -13.01 -1.01 -2.71
C LEU A 9 -12.66 -1.73 -1.40
N LYS A 10 -12.68 -1.02 -0.26
CA LYS A 10 -12.19 -1.50 1.04
C LYS A 10 -10.74 -2.03 0.95
N ARG A 11 -9.87 -1.28 0.27
CA ARG A 11 -8.47 -1.68 0.00
C ARG A 11 -7.47 -0.70 0.61
N GLY A 12 -6.44 -1.24 1.24
CA GLY A 12 -5.25 -0.49 1.58
C GLY A 12 -4.32 -0.31 0.38
N GLN A 13 -3.38 0.63 0.50
CA GLN A 13 -2.35 0.89 -0.49
C GLN A 13 -1.03 1.26 0.19
N LEU A 14 0.07 0.69 -0.29
CA LEU A 14 1.41 1.21 -0.07
C LEU A 14 1.70 2.27 -1.14
N ARG A 15 2.07 3.49 -0.75
CA ARG A 15 2.27 4.62 -1.68
C ARG A 15 3.42 5.52 -1.24
N TRP A 16 4.00 6.27 -2.17
CA TRP A 16 4.92 7.36 -1.84
C TRP A 16 4.14 8.58 -1.36
N ASN A 17 4.48 9.08 -0.18
CA ASN A 17 3.98 10.35 0.36
C ASN A 17 5.00 11.46 0.05
N GLY A 18 4.68 12.30 -0.93
CA GLY A 18 5.57 13.40 -1.35
C GLY A 18 5.75 14.53 -0.33
N ARG A 19 4.84 14.68 0.65
CA ARG A 19 4.98 15.71 1.69
C ARG A 19 5.96 15.27 2.77
N SER A 20 5.90 14.00 3.14
CA SER A 20 6.77 13.40 4.16
C SER A 20 8.04 12.77 3.58
N SER A 21 8.20 12.78 2.25
CA SER A 21 9.29 12.14 1.52
C SER A 21 9.54 10.69 1.95
N GLY A 22 8.46 9.89 2.00
CA GLY A 22 8.58 8.50 2.46
C GLY A 22 7.46 7.59 2.01
N TRP A 23 7.69 6.29 2.14
CA TRP A 23 6.68 5.28 1.86
C TRP A 23 5.64 5.25 2.99
N GLU A 24 4.37 5.25 2.62
CA GLU A 24 3.23 5.25 3.53
C GLU A 24 2.35 4.04 3.26
N LEU A 25 1.93 3.37 4.34
CA LEU A 25 0.79 2.45 4.34
C LEU A 25 -0.48 3.24 4.67
N PHE A 26 -1.37 3.35 3.69
CA PHE A 26 -2.71 3.93 3.85
C PHE A 26 -3.77 2.84 3.80
N ILE A 27 -4.65 2.78 4.80
CA ILE A 27 -5.79 1.86 4.81
C ILE A 27 -7.04 2.64 5.24
N PRO A 28 -8.08 2.73 4.38
CA PRO A 28 -9.33 3.39 4.76
C PRO A 28 -10.01 2.61 5.89
N SER A 29 -10.68 3.32 6.80
CA SER A 29 -11.37 2.70 7.94
C SER A 29 -12.33 1.60 7.49
N ALA A 30 -13.06 1.81 6.40
CA ALA A 30 -14.01 0.85 5.81
C ALA A 30 -13.40 -0.51 5.41
N ALA A 31 -12.07 -0.62 5.32
CA ALA A 31 -11.37 -1.89 5.10
C ALA A 31 -11.22 -2.75 6.37
N PHE A 32 -11.40 -2.15 7.56
CA PHE A 32 -11.37 -2.87 8.82
C PHE A 32 -12.79 -3.33 9.21
N LYS A 33 -12.93 -4.61 9.59
CA LYS A 33 -14.20 -5.14 10.10
C LYS A 33 -14.68 -4.42 11.36
N ASN A 34 -13.76 -3.87 12.15
CA ASN A 34 -14.01 -3.19 13.42
C ASN A 34 -13.76 -1.67 13.32
N ALA A 35 -14.03 -1.04 12.17
CA ALA A 35 -13.77 0.38 11.92
C ALA A 35 -14.38 1.34 12.95
N ASN A 36 -15.49 0.94 13.57
CA ASN A 36 -16.23 1.74 14.55
C ASN A 36 -15.73 1.54 15.99
N SER A 37 -14.73 0.68 16.22
CA SER A 37 -14.15 0.54 17.54
C SER A 37 -13.46 1.84 17.97
N SER A 38 -13.33 2.03 19.28
CA SER A 38 -12.62 3.17 19.86
C SER A 38 -11.16 3.28 19.38
N TYR A 39 -10.55 2.16 18.98
CA TYR A 39 -9.19 2.13 18.44
C TYR A 39 -9.08 2.86 17.09
N PHE A 40 -10.04 2.63 16.18
CA PHE A 40 -10.00 3.24 14.84
C PHE A 40 -10.76 4.56 14.78
N GLY A 41 -11.83 4.72 15.57
CA GLY A 41 -12.64 5.95 15.58
C GLY A 41 -13.15 6.35 14.20
N SER A 42 -13.41 5.39 13.31
CA SER A 42 -13.75 5.59 11.89
C SER A 42 -12.69 6.34 11.05
N LYS A 43 -11.46 6.52 11.56
CA LYS A 43 -10.36 7.18 10.86
C LYS A 43 -9.54 6.18 10.02
N PRO A 44 -8.98 6.60 8.88
CA PRO A 44 -8.05 5.77 8.14
C PRO A 44 -6.82 5.46 8.99
N PHE A 45 -6.25 4.27 8.79
CA PHE A 45 -4.94 3.94 9.31
C PHE A 45 -3.88 4.48 8.35
N GLN A 46 -2.95 5.26 8.89
CA GLN A 46 -1.84 5.85 8.16
C GLN A 46 -0.54 5.59 8.93
N LEU A 47 0.43 5.02 8.24
CA LEU A 47 1.75 4.75 8.80
C LEU A 47 2.81 5.12 7.77
N LEU A 48 3.63 6.12 8.09
CA LEU A 48 4.88 6.35 7.38
C LEU A 48 5.86 5.25 7.78
N LEU A 49 6.38 4.52 6.80
CA LEU A 49 7.33 3.44 7.04
C LEU A 49 8.72 4.05 7.28
N PRO A 50 9.40 3.69 8.36
CA PRO A 50 10.79 4.09 8.54
C PRO A 50 11.66 3.34 7.52
N ASP A 51 12.67 4.01 6.98
CA ASP A 51 13.63 3.40 6.06
C ASP A 51 14.69 2.60 6.84
N LEU A 52 14.27 1.46 7.39
CA LEU A 52 15.14 0.57 8.16
C LEU A 52 15.73 -0.51 7.26
N GLY A 53 17.05 -0.69 7.33
CA GLY A 53 17.74 -1.75 6.59
C GLY A 53 17.64 -1.65 5.07
N GLY A 54 17.53 -0.42 4.53
CA GLY A 54 17.41 -0.19 3.08
C GLY A 54 16.03 -0.54 2.52
N LEU A 55 14.98 -0.43 3.32
CA LEU A 55 13.60 -0.75 2.90
C LEU A 55 13.20 0.02 1.64
N TYR A 56 13.54 1.30 1.53
CA TYR A 56 13.14 2.12 0.40
C TYR A 56 13.82 1.66 -0.90
N GLU A 57 15.10 1.34 -0.81
CA GLU A 57 15.85 0.75 -1.93
C GLU A 57 15.27 -0.61 -2.33
N ALA A 58 14.96 -1.46 -1.36
CA ALA A 58 14.36 -2.76 -1.61
C ALA A 58 12.99 -2.64 -2.29
N ILE A 59 12.16 -1.67 -1.87
CA ILE A 59 10.88 -1.38 -2.51
C ILE A 59 11.09 -0.91 -3.95
N ASP A 60 12.03 0.02 -4.20
CA ASP A 60 12.31 0.54 -5.54
C ASP A 60 12.79 -0.57 -6.48
N ALA A 61 13.74 -1.39 -6.01
CA ALA A 61 14.23 -2.56 -6.74
C ALA A 61 13.10 -3.55 -7.05
N TYR A 62 12.21 -3.79 -6.08
CA TYR A 62 11.06 -4.65 -6.28
C TYR A 62 10.13 -4.12 -7.38
N VAL A 63 9.70 -2.86 -7.27
CA VAL A 63 8.73 -2.26 -8.20
C VAL A 63 9.32 -2.16 -9.61
N ARG A 64 10.57 -1.71 -9.75
CA ARG A 64 11.18 -1.42 -11.06
C ARG A 64 11.76 -2.65 -11.75
N ARG A 65 12.39 -3.56 -11.01
CA ARG A 65 13.18 -4.65 -11.59
C ARG A 65 12.58 -6.03 -11.35
N HIS A 66 12.14 -6.32 -10.12
CA HIS A 66 11.76 -7.69 -9.76
C HIS A 66 10.32 -8.02 -10.15
N ARG A 67 9.37 -7.09 -9.93
CA ARG A 67 7.96 -7.30 -10.21
C ARG A 67 7.64 -7.59 -11.68
N PRO A 68 8.22 -6.90 -12.68
CA PRO A 68 8.03 -7.27 -14.08
C PRO A 68 8.51 -8.69 -14.39
N ARG A 69 9.61 -9.14 -13.76
CA ARG A 69 10.11 -10.52 -13.92
C ARG A 69 9.17 -11.55 -13.30
N LEU A 70 8.59 -11.24 -12.14
CA LEU A 70 7.61 -12.11 -11.48
C LEU A 70 6.30 -12.23 -12.27
N LEU A 71 5.89 -11.16 -12.95
CA LEU A 71 4.68 -11.13 -13.77
C LEU A 71 4.86 -11.84 -15.12
N ARG A 72 6.08 -11.96 -15.64
CA ARG A 72 6.39 -12.55 -16.96
C ARG A 72 5.57 -11.88 -18.08
N GLN A 73 4.52 -12.54 -18.56
CA GLN A 73 3.62 -12.03 -19.63
C GLN A 73 2.26 -11.59 -19.08
N ALA A 74 2.02 -11.72 -17.78
CA ALA A 74 0.80 -11.26 -17.14
C ALA A 74 0.76 -9.73 -17.08
N SER A 75 -0.45 -9.18 -17.18
CA SER A 75 -0.67 -7.74 -16.98
C SER A 75 -0.33 -7.35 -15.53
N ASP A 76 0.26 -6.18 -15.37
CA ASP A 76 0.55 -5.64 -14.04
C ASP A 76 -0.76 -5.34 -13.28
N PRO A 77 -1.00 -5.96 -12.11
CA PRO A 77 -2.25 -5.79 -11.37
C PRO A 77 -2.36 -4.44 -10.66
N GLY A 78 -1.33 -3.61 -10.68
CA GLY A 78 -1.24 -2.33 -9.98
C GLY A 78 -1.20 -2.43 -8.45
N THR A 79 -1.21 -3.64 -7.88
CA THR A 79 -1.09 -3.90 -6.43
C THR A 79 0.36 -4.11 -6.02
N PHE A 80 0.75 -3.57 -4.86
CA PHE A 80 2.11 -3.73 -4.37
C PHE A 80 2.51 -5.21 -4.26
N PHE A 81 1.71 -6.02 -3.58
CA PHE A 81 1.94 -7.47 -3.54
C PHE A 81 1.29 -8.13 -4.75
N VAL A 82 2.08 -8.96 -5.46
CA VAL A 82 1.59 -9.87 -6.49
C VAL A 82 1.37 -11.23 -5.82
N LYS A 83 0.13 -11.70 -5.80
CA LYS A 83 -0.18 -13.08 -5.40
C LYS A 83 -0.12 -13.95 -6.64
N THR A 84 0.86 -14.85 -6.71
CA THR A 84 0.84 -15.96 -7.67
C THR A 84 -0.08 -17.05 -7.12
N VAL A 85 -0.98 -17.55 -7.97
CA VAL A 85 -1.86 -18.69 -7.66
C VAL A 85 -1.21 -19.99 -8.08
#